data_AF-A0A068S3A0-F1
#
_entry.id   AF-A0A068S3A0-F1
#
_cell.length_a   1.000
_cell.length_b   1.000
_cell.length_c   1.000
_cell.angle_alpha   90.00
_cell.angle_beta   90.00
_cell.angle_gamma   90.00
#
_symmetry.space_group_name_H-M   'P 1'
#
loop_
_entity.id
_entity.type
_entity.pdbx_description
1 polymer ?
#
loop_
_entity_poly.entity_id
_entity_poly.type
_entity_poly.pdbx_seq_one_letter_code
_entity_poly.pdbx_strand_id
1 'polypeptide(L)'
;MLRSAGVPTTDFSFVRISHILRRLYINDQAIGLFGLIEKFKDPWLRNEFADGDKDYQQGTLYQGKYTNVKAELLGDRVSDLSYYGDDPQPYTLGEYKIAEDPSSGESNYKALIELTKFLSSAPGKVDAWEAHWDMESVLRAMALEMLMGFADGYLAVADNFFVYQTAPDSTKFVFILWDIDLILGSTALVKLSQMETGDWREFASTLTKRPLMQFLNVPEYAKRFDDLIRELNDKLLSLDVLGQYIDDTVAMIQQDVAWDLSCPRVSHVPLLRSHDFAVVAHLLGLIGQTDVDILTVNDFGRRQRQNDVGLMQAVNGPTGYSSLDGVKEFIKVKHQNVKNHYNGGGKSNNDRHKSSLLDILPI
;
A
#
# COMPACT_ATOMS: atom_id res chain seq x y z
N MET A 1 -0.65 -10.54 8.18
CA MET A 1 0.65 -10.61 7.48
C MET A 1 1.63 -9.56 8.01
N LEU A 2 1.32 -8.26 7.96
CA LEU A 2 2.21 -7.20 8.48
C LEU A 2 2.73 -7.45 9.90
N ARG A 3 1.83 -7.65 10.87
CA ARG A 3 2.20 -7.99 12.26
C ARG A 3 3.08 -9.24 12.36
N SER A 4 2.78 -10.28 11.59
CA SER A 4 3.56 -11.53 11.56
C SER A 4 4.98 -11.34 11.02
N ALA A 5 5.18 -10.31 10.19
CA ALA A 5 6.49 -9.89 9.71
C ALA A 5 7.15 -8.84 10.62
N GLY A 6 6.55 -8.45 11.73
CA GLY A 6 7.07 -7.41 12.62
C GLY A 6 7.01 -6.00 12.02
N VAL A 7 6.09 -5.75 11.09
CA VAL A 7 5.79 -4.40 10.60
C VAL A 7 4.67 -3.81 11.47
N PRO A 8 4.86 -2.62 12.09
CA PRO A 8 3.82 -1.95 12.87
C PRO A 8 2.55 -1.76 12.04
N THR A 9 1.41 -2.10 12.62
CA THR A 9 0.13 -2.09 11.91
C THR A 9 -1.03 -2.03 12.90
N THR A 10 -2.19 -1.60 12.43
CA THR A 10 -3.41 -1.56 13.23
C THR A 10 -4.12 -2.90 13.28
N ASP A 11 -4.86 -3.10 14.36
CA ASP A 11 -5.80 -4.22 14.46
C ASP A 11 -7.09 -3.97 13.68
N PHE A 12 -7.64 -5.06 13.16
CA PHE A 12 -8.93 -5.08 12.48
C PHE A 12 -9.80 -6.19 13.04
N SER A 13 -11.09 -5.90 13.22
CA SER A 13 -12.08 -6.90 13.59
C SER A 13 -13.40 -6.67 12.86
N PHE A 14 -14.07 -7.75 12.47
CA PHE A 14 -15.43 -7.67 11.96
C PHE A 14 -16.39 -7.37 13.13
N VAL A 15 -17.31 -6.42 12.93
CA VAL A 15 -18.34 -6.10 13.93
C VAL A 15 -19.40 -7.19 13.93
N ARG A 16 -19.16 -8.21 14.75
CA ARG A 16 -20.10 -9.31 14.98
C ARG A 16 -20.64 -9.25 16.40
N ILE A 17 -21.71 -8.49 16.62
CA ILE A 17 -22.33 -8.42 17.95
C ILE A 17 -23.15 -9.71 18.19
N SER A 18 -22.75 -10.47 19.21
CA SER A 18 -23.28 -11.80 19.52
C SER A 18 -24.70 -11.78 20.12
N HIS A 19 -25.45 -12.83 19.76
CA HIS A 19 -26.79 -13.34 20.08
C HIS A 19 -27.94 -12.52 20.67
N ILE A 20 -27.78 -11.30 21.21
CA ILE A 20 -28.93 -10.52 21.75
C ILE A 20 -29.07 -9.11 21.16
N LEU A 21 -28.03 -8.52 20.55
CA LEU A 21 -28.15 -7.24 19.82
C LEU A 21 -27.25 -7.22 18.58
N ARG A 22 -27.57 -8.06 17.60
CA ARG A 22 -26.76 -8.29 16.38
C ARG A 22 -26.85 -7.12 15.42
N ARG A 23 -25.73 -6.65 14.86
CA ARG A 23 -25.59 -5.73 13.69
C ARG A 23 -25.34 -4.26 14.07
N LEU A 24 -24.68 -3.51 13.19
CA LEU A 24 -24.61 -2.06 13.35
C LEU A 24 -26.00 -1.48 13.05
N TYR A 25 -26.59 -0.85 14.06
CA TYR A 25 -27.82 -0.07 13.91
C TYR A 25 -27.50 1.41 13.99
N ILE A 26 -28.09 2.17 13.08
CA ILE A 26 -28.19 3.61 13.18
C ILE A 26 -29.67 3.94 13.19
N ASN A 27 -30.14 4.61 14.24
CA ASN A 27 -31.55 4.96 14.43
C ASN A 27 -32.49 3.72 14.29
N ASP A 28 -32.17 2.65 15.02
CA ASP A 28 -32.91 1.38 15.02
C ASP A 28 -32.98 0.65 13.66
N GLN A 29 -32.21 1.09 12.66
CA GLN A 29 -32.11 0.46 11.35
C GLN A 29 -30.78 -0.27 11.20
N ALA A 30 -30.82 -1.57 10.89
CA ALA A 30 -29.62 -2.34 10.60
C ALA A 30 -29.04 -1.92 9.24
N ILE A 31 -27.75 -1.59 9.19
CA ILE A 31 -27.14 -0.96 7.99
C ILE A 31 -26.05 -1.80 7.30
N GLY A 32 -25.75 -3.00 7.78
CA GLY A 32 -24.86 -3.94 7.11
C GLY A 32 -23.72 -4.49 7.96
N LEU A 33 -22.81 -5.21 7.29
CA LEU A 33 -21.57 -5.74 7.86
C LEU A 33 -20.47 -4.68 7.78
N PHE A 34 -19.78 -4.44 8.91
CA PHE A 34 -18.72 -3.44 9.02
C PHE A 34 -17.48 -4.04 9.67
N GLY A 35 -16.32 -3.47 9.34
CA GLY A 35 -15.09 -3.64 10.07
C GLY A 35 -14.86 -2.50 11.05
N LEU A 36 -14.25 -2.80 12.20
CA LEU A 36 -13.61 -1.83 13.07
C LEU A 36 -12.11 -1.94 12.84
N ILE A 37 -11.52 -0.82 12.44
CA ILE A 37 -10.08 -0.67 12.34
C ILE A 37 -9.61 0.22 13.48
N GLU A 38 -8.56 -0.20 14.17
CA GLU A 38 -7.84 0.65 15.09
C GLU A 38 -7.27 1.85 14.33
N LYS A 39 -7.29 3.03 14.96
CA LYS A 39 -6.77 4.25 14.36
C LYS A 39 -5.40 4.56 14.97
N PHE A 40 -4.46 5.01 14.14
CA PHE A 40 -3.22 5.62 14.63
C PHE A 40 -3.51 6.96 15.31
N LYS A 41 -3.91 6.89 16.57
CA LYS A 41 -4.21 8.02 17.44
C LYS A 41 -3.82 7.68 18.87
N ASP A 42 -3.47 8.66 19.71
CA ASP A 42 -3.25 8.45 21.14
C ASP A 42 -4.33 7.52 21.74
N PRO A 43 -3.97 6.42 22.43
CA PRO A 43 -2.61 6.05 22.88
C PRO A 43 -1.84 5.05 21.99
N TRP A 44 -2.18 4.91 20.72
CA TRP A 44 -1.62 3.88 19.82
C TRP A 44 -0.09 3.89 19.75
N LEU A 45 0.53 5.04 19.46
CA LEU A 45 1.99 5.15 19.32
C LEU A 45 2.71 4.70 20.60
N ARG A 46 2.18 5.11 21.76
CA ARG A 46 2.68 4.68 23.07
C ARG A 46 2.52 3.17 23.29
N ASN A 47 1.37 2.61 22.93
CA ASN A 47 1.11 1.19 23.10
C ASN A 47 2.04 0.34 22.20
N GLU A 48 2.23 0.76 20.95
CA GLU A 48 3.01 0.01 19.96
C GLU A 48 4.53 0.14 20.19
N PHE A 49 5.02 1.35 20.51
CA PHE A 49 6.46 1.62 20.57
C PHE A 49 7.04 1.70 21.99
N ALA A 50 6.21 1.63 23.02
CA ALA A 50 6.66 1.78 24.41
C ALA A 50 5.84 0.94 25.42
N ASP A 51 5.18 -0.13 24.98
CA ASP A 51 4.40 -1.04 25.84
C ASP A 51 3.37 -0.32 26.75
N GLY A 52 2.85 0.82 26.30
CA GLY A 52 1.89 1.61 27.06
C GLY A 52 2.50 2.56 28.10
N ASP A 53 3.82 2.75 28.13
CA ASP A 53 4.52 3.64 29.06
C ASP A 53 4.04 5.09 28.95
N LYS A 54 3.39 5.59 29.99
CA LYS A 54 2.79 6.94 30.02
C LYS A 54 3.81 8.06 29.92
N ASP A 55 5.08 7.78 30.19
CA ASP A 55 6.16 8.76 30.08
C ASP A 55 6.79 8.76 28.67
N TYR A 56 6.30 7.91 27.75
CA TYR A 56 6.76 7.85 26.36
C TYR A 56 6.67 9.21 25.66
N GLN A 57 7.80 9.68 25.16
CA GLN A 57 7.90 10.91 24.40
C GLN A 57 7.71 10.61 22.92
N GLN A 58 6.45 10.55 22.46
CA GLN A 58 6.16 10.37 21.03
C GLN A 58 6.54 11.60 20.22
N GLY A 59 7.06 11.40 19.00
CA GLY A 59 7.25 12.48 18.04
C GLY A 59 6.02 12.72 17.17
N THR A 60 6.18 13.47 16.08
CA THR A 60 5.07 13.78 15.16
C THR A 60 4.76 12.60 14.26
N LEU A 61 3.47 12.32 14.05
CA LEU A 61 3.00 11.33 13.08
C LEU A 61 2.45 12.04 11.84
N TYR A 62 3.03 11.78 10.68
CA TYR A 62 2.59 12.35 9.40
C TYR A 62 1.89 11.28 8.56
N GLN A 63 0.70 11.61 8.05
CA GLN A 63 -0.03 10.80 7.08
C GLN A 63 0.28 11.30 5.67
N GLY A 64 0.71 10.41 4.79
CA GLY A 64 0.75 10.65 3.35
C GLY A 64 -0.63 10.44 2.73
N LYS A 65 -0.99 11.31 1.79
CA LYS A 65 -2.18 11.24 0.96
C LYS A 65 -1.80 11.51 -0.48
N TYR A 66 -2.30 10.70 -1.42
CA TYR A 66 -1.87 10.74 -2.83
C TYR A 66 -1.62 12.16 -3.32
N THR A 67 -2.71 12.92 -3.48
CA THR A 67 -2.69 14.34 -3.80
C THR A 67 -4.07 14.94 -3.60
N ASN A 68 -4.21 16.23 -3.89
CA ASN A 68 -5.49 16.91 -3.99
C ASN A 68 -5.42 18.02 -5.04
N VAL A 69 -6.58 18.52 -5.45
CA VAL A 69 -6.72 19.55 -6.50
C VAL A 69 -5.82 20.77 -6.26
N LYS A 70 -5.61 21.22 -5.01
CA LYS A 70 -4.74 22.36 -4.73
C LYS A 70 -3.26 22.01 -4.94
N ALA A 71 -2.83 20.83 -4.49
CA ALA A 71 -1.45 20.36 -4.64
C ALA A 71 -1.10 20.14 -6.12
N GLU A 72 -2.03 19.61 -6.92
CA GLU A 72 -1.87 19.47 -8.37
C GLU A 72 -1.77 20.84 -9.07
N LEU A 73 -2.73 21.74 -8.84
CA LEU A 73 -2.79 23.04 -9.53
C LEU A 73 -1.64 23.99 -9.19
N LEU A 74 -1.05 23.87 -8.00
CA LEU A 74 -0.03 24.80 -7.50
C LEU A 74 1.39 24.25 -7.59
N GLY A 75 1.59 22.99 -7.98
CA GLY A 75 2.96 22.46 -8.06
C GLY A 75 3.16 21.01 -8.49
N ASP A 76 2.15 20.30 -9.01
CA ASP A 76 2.24 18.88 -9.39
C ASP A 76 2.84 18.02 -8.25
N ARG A 77 2.31 18.19 -7.04
CA ARG A 77 2.84 17.59 -5.81
C ARG A 77 2.02 16.38 -5.38
N VAL A 78 2.73 15.37 -4.88
CA VAL A 78 2.17 14.13 -4.32
C VAL A 78 2.89 13.79 -3.02
N SER A 79 2.35 12.88 -2.22
CA SER A 79 3.00 12.45 -0.97
C SER A 79 4.08 11.37 -1.16
N ASP A 80 4.95 11.51 -2.15
CA ASP A 80 5.97 10.50 -2.50
C ASP A 80 7.26 10.58 -1.67
N LEU A 81 7.32 11.47 -0.68
CA LEU A 81 8.52 11.85 0.09
C LEU A 81 9.60 12.59 -0.73
N SER A 82 9.22 13.22 -1.85
CA SER A 82 10.13 14.10 -2.59
C SER A 82 10.46 15.36 -1.81
N TYR A 83 11.67 15.88 -2.02
CA TYR A 83 12.11 17.13 -1.43
C TYR A 83 11.66 18.33 -2.26
N TYR A 84 10.82 19.19 -1.68
CA TYR A 84 10.26 20.38 -2.33
C TYR A 84 10.92 21.70 -1.87
N GLY A 85 12.08 21.62 -1.21
CA GLY A 85 12.79 22.76 -0.64
C GLY A 85 12.53 22.93 0.86
N ASP A 86 13.25 23.88 1.47
CA ASP A 86 13.18 24.15 2.91
C ASP A 86 11.91 24.95 3.32
N ASP A 87 11.13 25.43 2.35
CA ASP A 87 9.84 26.08 2.61
C ASP A 87 8.82 25.04 3.10
N PRO A 88 8.12 25.26 4.23
CA PRO A 88 7.06 24.36 4.67
C PRO A 88 5.77 24.46 3.85
N GLN A 89 5.56 25.54 3.10
CA GLN A 89 4.31 25.76 2.35
C GLN A 89 3.94 24.59 1.43
N PRO A 90 4.88 23.99 0.65
CA PRO A 90 4.63 22.79 -0.13
C PRO A 90 3.94 21.68 0.65
N TYR A 91 4.52 21.25 1.76
CA TYR A 91 4.09 20.13 2.59
C TYR A 91 2.74 20.35 3.30
N THR A 92 2.19 21.56 3.20
CA THR A 92 0.92 21.95 3.83
C THR A 92 -0.25 21.99 2.83
N LEU A 93 -0.02 21.70 1.55
CA LEU A 93 -1.04 21.78 0.51
C LEU A 93 -2.05 20.63 0.54
N GLY A 94 -1.83 19.62 1.39
CA GLY A 94 -2.77 18.58 1.78
C GLY A 94 -2.38 17.17 1.34
N GLU A 95 -1.23 17.02 0.67
CA GLU A 95 -0.56 15.76 0.40
C GLU A 95 0.02 15.14 1.69
N TYR A 96 0.39 15.97 2.67
CA TYR A 96 0.67 15.50 4.03
C TYR A 96 -0.33 16.07 5.03
N LYS A 97 -0.64 15.27 6.03
CA LYS A 97 -1.41 15.68 7.21
C LYS A 97 -0.69 15.27 8.47
N ILE A 98 -0.56 16.19 9.43
CA ILE A 98 -0.17 15.82 10.80
C ILE A 98 -1.34 15.08 11.44
N ALA A 99 -1.12 13.80 11.71
CA ALA A 99 -2.12 12.90 12.26
C ALA A 99 -2.14 12.94 13.78
N GLU A 100 -0.95 12.96 14.40
CA GLU A 100 -0.76 13.10 15.85
C GLU A 100 0.41 14.04 16.13
N ASP A 101 0.25 14.81 17.20
CA ASP A 101 1.22 15.80 17.67
C ASP A 101 2.35 15.15 18.49
N PRO A 102 3.55 15.77 18.53
CA PRO A 102 4.60 15.32 19.43
C PRO A 102 4.21 15.56 20.91
N SER A 103 4.81 14.80 21.83
CA SER A 103 4.56 14.94 23.28
C SER A 103 4.99 16.29 23.85
N SER A 104 5.93 16.97 23.17
CA SER A 104 6.42 18.29 23.55
C SER A 104 6.72 19.13 22.31
N GLY A 105 6.50 20.43 22.40
CA GLY A 105 6.67 21.37 21.28
C GLY A 105 5.43 21.50 20.41
N GLU A 106 5.58 22.15 19.25
CA GLU A 106 4.50 22.35 18.29
C GLU A 106 4.68 21.45 17.08
N SER A 107 3.59 20.81 16.65
CA SER A 107 3.53 20.05 15.41
C SER A 107 3.87 20.92 14.20
N ASN A 108 4.84 20.51 13.39
CA ASN A 108 5.22 21.22 12.18
C ASN A 108 5.85 20.25 11.18
N TYR A 109 6.14 20.73 9.96
CA TYR A 109 6.69 19.90 8.89
C TYR A 109 8.22 19.88 8.82
N LYS A 110 8.96 20.53 9.74
CA LYS A 110 10.42 20.62 9.67
C LYS A 110 11.09 19.25 9.65
N ALA A 111 10.67 18.35 10.53
CA ALA A 111 11.24 17.00 10.58
C ALA A 111 10.97 16.22 9.29
N LEU A 112 9.77 16.36 8.71
CA LEU A 112 9.43 15.77 7.42
C LEU A 112 10.28 16.38 6.27
N ILE A 113 10.49 17.69 6.27
CA ILE A 113 11.33 18.38 5.28
C ILE A 113 12.76 17.84 5.34
N GLU A 114 13.36 17.77 6.53
CA GLU A 114 14.71 17.21 6.71
C GLU A 114 14.79 15.74 6.28
N LEU A 115 13.76 14.95 6.56
CA LEU A 115 13.68 13.57 6.07
C LEU A 115 13.68 13.52 4.53
N THR A 116 12.82 14.29 3.86
CA THR A 116 12.78 14.31 2.38
C THR A 116 14.08 14.84 1.78
N LYS A 117 14.73 15.81 2.44
CA LYS A 117 16.04 16.35 2.06
C LYS A 117 17.13 15.28 2.13
N PHE A 118 17.15 14.49 3.21
CA PHE A 118 17.99 13.31 3.32
C PHE A 118 17.74 12.34 2.15
N LEU A 119 16.47 11.98 1.89
CA LEU A 119 16.11 11.06 0.81
C LEU A 119 16.54 11.59 -0.58
N SER A 120 16.45 12.90 -0.83
CA SER A 120 16.85 13.49 -2.12
C SER A 120 18.34 13.34 -2.45
N SER A 121 19.17 13.07 -1.44
CA SER A 121 20.63 12.94 -1.57
C SER A 121 21.16 11.74 -0.80
N ALA A 122 20.33 10.71 -0.62
CA ALA A 122 20.62 9.60 0.25
C ALA A 122 21.88 8.85 -0.23
N PRO A 123 22.91 8.69 0.63
CA PRO A 123 24.13 8.03 0.24
C PRO A 123 23.93 6.51 0.15
N GLY A 124 24.73 5.85 -0.69
CA GLY A 124 24.82 4.38 -0.76
C GLY A 124 25.58 3.77 0.42
N LYS A 125 25.26 4.15 1.67
CA LYS A 125 25.92 3.67 2.89
C LYS A 125 24.90 3.31 3.98
N VAL A 126 25.04 2.13 4.57
CA VAL A 126 24.17 1.59 5.64
C VAL A 126 23.98 2.58 6.80
N ASP A 127 25.07 3.06 7.42
CA ASP A 127 25.03 3.91 8.62
C ASP A 127 24.22 5.20 8.44
N ALA A 128 24.23 5.77 7.24
CA ALA A 128 23.50 7.01 6.96
C ALA A 128 21.98 6.79 6.95
N TRP A 129 21.54 5.64 6.45
CA TRP A 129 20.13 5.23 6.47
C TRP A 129 19.69 4.84 7.88
N GLU A 130 20.50 4.09 8.63
CA GLU A 130 20.17 3.67 10.00
C GLU A 130 20.06 4.84 11.00
N ALA A 131 20.67 5.99 10.68
CA ALA A 131 20.51 7.24 11.42
C ALA A 131 19.14 7.91 11.22
N HIS A 132 18.41 7.55 10.16
CA HIS A 132 17.13 8.15 9.77
C HIS A 132 15.96 7.17 9.78
N TRP A 133 16.22 5.87 9.67
CA TRP A 133 15.20 4.84 9.56
C TRP A 133 15.55 3.62 10.41
N ASP A 134 14.54 2.89 10.85
CA ASP A 134 14.69 1.45 11.07
C ASP A 134 14.56 0.73 9.72
N MET A 135 15.71 0.46 9.09
CA MET A 135 15.71 -0.03 7.71
C MET A 135 15.17 -1.44 7.56
N GLU A 136 15.32 -2.32 8.55
CA GLU A 136 14.74 -3.66 8.47
C GLU A 136 13.20 -3.57 8.42
N SER A 137 12.59 -2.68 9.22
CA SER A 137 11.15 -2.43 9.17
C SER A 137 10.70 -1.83 7.83
N VAL A 138 11.44 -0.86 7.28
CA VAL A 138 11.18 -0.30 5.95
C VAL A 138 11.23 -1.37 4.87
N LEU A 139 12.29 -2.19 4.85
CA LEU A 139 12.47 -3.23 3.84
C LEU A 139 11.33 -4.27 3.89
N ARG A 140 10.89 -4.66 5.09
CA ARG A 140 9.76 -5.58 5.28
C ARG A 140 8.44 -4.96 4.83
N ALA A 141 8.19 -3.69 5.15
CA ALA A 141 6.98 -2.99 4.73
C ALA A 141 6.91 -2.92 3.19
N MET A 142 7.99 -2.49 2.53
CA MET A 142 8.07 -2.39 1.07
C MET A 142 7.93 -3.76 0.40
N ALA A 143 8.52 -4.81 0.98
CA ALA A 143 8.42 -6.17 0.44
C ALA A 143 6.98 -6.68 0.56
N LEU A 144 6.31 -6.42 1.67
CA LEU A 144 4.90 -6.79 1.87
C LEU A 144 3.96 -5.99 0.99
N GLU A 145 4.22 -4.70 0.79
CA GLU A 145 3.44 -3.87 -0.13
C GLU A 145 3.45 -4.46 -1.56
N MET A 146 4.64 -4.83 -2.04
CA MET A 146 4.79 -5.52 -3.32
C MET A 146 4.13 -6.91 -3.32
N LEU A 147 4.34 -7.73 -2.29
CA LEU A 147 3.82 -9.09 -2.20
C LEU A 147 2.30 -9.14 -2.09
N MET A 148 1.70 -8.24 -1.33
CA MET A 148 0.25 -8.16 -1.16
C MET A 148 -0.44 -7.54 -2.37
N GLY A 149 0.30 -6.96 -3.31
CA GLY A 149 -0.31 -6.31 -4.47
C GLY A 149 -1.00 -5.00 -4.12
N PHE A 150 -0.39 -4.19 -3.25
CA PHE A 150 -1.05 -2.99 -2.72
C PHE A 150 -1.16 -1.89 -3.78
N ALA A 151 -2.33 -1.83 -4.41
CA ALA A 151 -2.55 -1.12 -5.66
C ALA A 151 -2.65 0.41 -5.51
N ASP A 152 -2.95 0.89 -4.32
CA ASP A 152 -3.02 2.30 -3.95
C ASP A 152 -2.11 2.62 -2.75
N GLY A 153 -1.07 1.81 -2.52
CA GLY A 153 -0.03 2.09 -1.54
C GLY A 153 1.00 3.13 -2.00
N TYR A 154 2.04 3.31 -1.18
CA TYR A 154 3.13 4.25 -1.42
C TYR A 154 3.89 3.97 -2.74
N LEU A 155 4.22 2.71 -3.01
CA LEU A 155 4.98 2.29 -4.19
C LEU A 155 4.18 2.50 -5.47
N ALA A 156 2.88 2.19 -5.46
CA ALA A 156 2.03 2.33 -6.62
C ALA A 156 1.66 3.79 -6.90
N VAL A 157 1.09 4.47 -5.91
CA VAL A 157 0.47 5.79 -6.11
C VAL A 157 0.90 6.84 -5.10
N ALA A 158 1.85 6.56 -4.19
CA ALA A 158 2.27 7.50 -3.14
C ALA A 158 1.12 7.90 -2.18
N ASP A 159 0.33 6.92 -1.74
CA ASP A 159 -0.77 7.08 -0.77
C ASP A 159 -0.71 6.01 0.34
N ASN A 160 -1.63 6.08 1.30
CA ASN A 160 -1.91 5.02 2.26
C ASN A 160 -0.71 4.61 3.13
N PHE A 161 0.03 5.60 3.60
CA PHE A 161 1.13 5.40 4.53
C PHE A 161 1.23 6.50 5.59
N PHE A 162 2.01 6.21 6.62
CA PHE A 162 2.46 7.17 7.62
C PHE A 162 3.97 7.13 7.77
N VAL A 163 4.55 8.25 8.16
CA VAL A 163 5.91 8.33 8.68
C VAL A 163 5.87 8.91 10.09
N TYR A 164 6.42 8.15 11.03
CA TYR A 164 6.41 8.47 12.45
C TYR A 164 7.81 8.89 12.91
N GLN A 165 7.95 10.12 13.41
CA GLN A 165 9.17 10.57 14.06
C GLN A 165 9.26 9.94 15.46
N THR A 166 10.30 9.16 15.75
CA THR A 166 10.31 8.28 16.94
C THR A 166 10.26 8.99 18.30
N ALA A 167 10.66 10.26 18.33
CA ALA A 167 10.60 11.15 19.49
C ALA A 167 10.61 12.62 19.01
N PRO A 168 10.23 13.60 19.85
CA PRO A 168 10.39 15.02 19.51
C PRO A 168 11.84 15.30 19.07
N ASP A 169 11.99 16.00 17.95
CA ASP A 169 13.29 16.37 17.34
C ASP A 169 14.21 15.19 16.96
N SER A 170 13.74 13.94 16.99
CA SER A 170 14.49 12.78 16.51
C SER A 170 14.69 12.85 14.99
N THR A 171 15.87 12.43 14.53
CA THR A 171 16.13 12.22 13.09
C THR A 171 15.61 10.88 12.59
N LYS A 172 15.23 9.97 13.50
CA LYS A 172 14.82 8.61 13.18
C LYS A 172 13.32 8.51 12.98
N PHE A 173 12.94 7.81 11.91
CA PHE A 173 11.57 7.59 11.48
C PHE A 173 11.23 6.10 11.38
N VAL A 174 9.93 5.80 11.48
CA VAL A 174 9.33 4.52 11.18
C VAL A 174 8.32 4.70 10.06
N PHE A 175 8.36 3.82 9.06
CA PHE A 175 7.40 3.79 7.97
C PHE A 175 6.27 2.81 8.30
N ILE A 176 5.02 3.24 8.10
CA ILE A 176 3.84 2.45 8.48
C ILE A 176 2.85 2.45 7.31
N LEU A 177 2.38 1.28 6.92
CA LEU A 177 1.31 1.13 5.92
C LEU A 177 -0.06 1.35 6.54
N TRP A 178 -1.00 1.90 5.77
CA TRP A 178 -2.36 2.21 6.20
C TRP A 178 -3.38 1.81 5.12
N ASP A 179 -4.66 1.74 5.48
CA ASP A 179 -5.80 1.53 4.56
C ASP A 179 -5.58 0.43 3.52
N ILE A 180 -5.25 -0.77 4.02
CA ILE A 180 -4.74 -1.86 3.18
C ILE A 180 -5.91 -2.69 2.62
N ASP A 181 -6.77 -2.06 1.81
CA ASP A 181 -7.99 -2.65 1.27
C ASP A 181 -7.88 -3.05 -0.22
N LEU A 182 -7.14 -2.31 -1.05
CA LEU A 182 -6.81 -2.68 -2.43
C LEU A 182 -5.55 -3.57 -2.52
N ILE A 183 -5.66 -4.73 -1.89
CA ILE A 183 -4.65 -5.81 -1.91
C ILE A 183 -5.27 -7.13 -2.37
N LEU A 184 -4.42 -8.14 -2.53
CA LEU A 184 -4.79 -9.55 -2.70
C LEU A 184 -5.80 -9.79 -3.82
N GLY A 185 -5.56 -9.14 -4.96
CA GLY A 185 -6.36 -9.31 -6.17
C GLY A 185 -7.27 -8.13 -6.49
N SER A 186 -7.36 -7.11 -5.64
CA SER A 186 -8.19 -5.92 -5.90
C SER A 186 -7.35 -4.71 -6.31
N THR A 187 -7.73 -4.04 -7.40
CA THR A 187 -7.14 -2.77 -7.84
C THR A 187 -8.22 -1.82 -8.37
N ALA A 188 -7.93 -0.52 -8.39
CA ALA A 188 -8.78 0.52 -8.96
C ALA A 188 -8.09 1.37 -10.03
N LEU A 189 -6.78 1.59 -9.91
CA LEU A 189 -6.02 2.54 -10.75
C LEU A 189 -5.01 1.83 -11.66
N VAL A 190 -4.26 0.88 -11.12
CA VAL A 190 -3.16 0.18 -11.80
C VAL A 190 -3.62 -1.17 -12.36
N LYS A 191 -2.95 -1.69 -13.39
CA LYS A 191 -3.31 -3.00 -13.94
C LYS A 191 -3.07 -4.10 -12.91
N LEU A 192 -4.01 -5.02 -12.80
CA LEU A 192 -3.88 -6.15 -11.88
C LEU A 192 -2.64 -7.02 -12.18
N SER A 193 -2.30 -7.19 -13.45
CA SER A 193 -1.07 -7.90 -13.85
C SER A 193 0.23 -7.24 -13.35
N GLN A 194 0.23 -5.93 -13.09
CA GLN A 194 1.36 -5.25 -12.45
C GLN A 194 1.43 -5.59 -10.95
N MET A 195 0.29 -5.82 -10.30
CA MET A 195 0.23 -6.22 -8.89
C MET A 195 0.60 -7.69 -8.70
N GLU A 196 0.37 -8.52 -9.71
CA GLU A 196 0.69 -9.95 -9.74
C GLU A 196 2.17 -10.26 -10.05
N THR A 197 2.95 -9.31 -10.55
CA THR A 197 4.34 -9.58 -10.99
C THR A 197 5.22 -10.11 -9.84
N GLY A 198 6.16 -10.98 -10.20
CA GLY A 198 7.18 -11.49 -9.28
C GLY A 198 8.43 -10.62 -9.20
N ASP A 199 8.58 -9.63 -10.08
CA ASP A 199 9.73 -8.71 -10.11
C ASP A 199 9.31 -7.35 -9.57
N TRP A 200 9.90 -6.91 -8.46
CA TRP A 200 9.61 -5.59 -7.89
C TRP A 200 9.93 -4.45 -8.86
N ARG A 201 10.79 -4.66 -9.87
CA ARG A 201 11.10 -3.65 -10.90
C ARG A 201 9.94 -3.43 -11.88
N GLU A 202 9.05 -4.42 -11.99
CA GLU A 202 7.85 -4.35 -12.84
C GLU A 202 6.60 -3.97 -12.03
N PHE A 203 6.69 -4.03 -10.69
CA PHE A 203 5.61 -3.65 -9.79
C PHE A 203 5.47 -2.13 -9.80
N ALA A 204 4.48 -1.60 -10.52
CA ALA A 204 4.30 -0.17 -10.79
C ALA A 204 5.54 0.51 -11.41
N SER A 205 5.39 1.23 -12.53
CA SER A 205 6.52 1.77 -13.29
C SER A 205 7.36 2.83 -12.53
N THR A 206 6.92 3.23 -11.34
CA THR A 206 7.52 4.25 -10.49
C THR A 206 8.27 3.69 -9.28
N LEU A 207 8.37 2.37 -9.09
CA LEU A 207 8.99 1.79 -7.89
C LEU A 207 10.42 2.30 -7.65
N THR A 208 11.22 2.41 -8.71
CA THR A 208 12.61 2.93 -8.64
C THR A 208 12.71 4.45 -8.59
N LYS A 209 11.59 5.16 -8.71
CA LYS A 209 11.53 6.62 -8.66
C LYS A 209 11.16 7.15 -7.27
N ARG A 210 10.52 6.33 -6.42
CA ARG A 210 10.09 6.77 -5.09
C ARG A 210 11.32 7.09 -4.23
N PRO A 211 11.44 8.30 -3.64
CA PRO A 211 12.58 8.70 -2.81
C PRO A 211 12.98 7.68 -1.73
N LEU A 212 12.02 7.02 -1.07
CA LEU A 212 12.33 6.00 -0.06
C LEU A 212 13.05 4.77 -0.65
N MET A 213 12.79 4.43 -1.91
CA MET A 213 13.41 3.30 -2.61
C MET A 213 14.88 3.54 -2.99
N GLN A 214 15.43 4.74 -2.72
CA GLN A 214 16.86 4.98 -2.88
C GLN A 214 17.75 4.10 -1.99
N PHE A 215 17.18 3.39 -0.99
CA PHE A 215 17.93 2.38 -0.24
C PHE A 215 18.52 1.30 -1.15
N LEU A 216 17.94 1.06 -2.33
CA LEU A 216 18.45 0.12 -3.33
C LEU A 216 19.84 0.48 -3.86
N ASN A 217 20.29 1.73 -3.67
CA ASN A 217 21.66 2.15 -3.96
C ASN A 217 22.68 1.59 -2.96
N VAL A 218 22.22 1.05 -1.82
CA VAL A 218 23.03 0.32 -0.84
C VAL A 218 22.97 -1.17 -1.18
N PRO A 219 24.07 -1.81 -1.63
CA PRO A 219 24.06 -3.21 -2.07
C PRO A 219 23.53 -4.19 -1.02
N GLU A 220 23.83 -3.94 0.26
CA GLU A 220 23.36 -4.74 1.39
C GLU A 220 21.83 -4.72 1.50
N TYR A 221 21.20 -3.55 1.34
CA TYR A 221 19.74 -3.41 1.38
C TYR A 221 19.07 -3.93 0.12
N ALA A 222 19.66 -3.72 -1.07
CA ALA A 222 19.15 -4.32 -2.30
C ALA A 222 19.10 -5.85 -2.19
N LYS A 223 20.18 -6.46 -1.70
CA LYS A 223 20.23 -7.90 -1.43
C LYS A 223 19.21 -8.30 -0.38
N ARG A 224 19.14 -7.58 0.74
CA ARG A 224 18.20 -7.89 1.84
C ARG A 224 16.74 -7.79 1.39
N PHE A 225 16.41 -6.85 0.51
CA PHE A 225 15.08 -6.68 -0.07
C PHE A 225 14.68 -7.89 -0.90
N ASP A 226 15.55 -8.34 -1.82
CA ASP A 226 15.34 -9.56 -2.60
C ASP A 226 15.24 -10.81 -1.71
N ASP A 227 16.06 -10.90 -0.65
CA ASP A 227 16.00 -11.99 0.34
C ASP A 227 14.64 -12.00 1.07
N LEU A 228 14.15 -10.83 1.50
CA LEU A 228 12.87 -10.66 2.20
C LEU A 228 11.68 -11.00 1.31
N ILE A 229 11.68 -10.59 0.03
CA ILE A 229 10.60 -10.93 -0.90
C ILE A 229 10.47 -12.46 -1.01
N ARG A 230 11.58 -13.18 -1.19
CA ARG A 230 11.57 -14.65 -1.25
C ARG A 230 11.11 -15.27 0.07
N GLU A 231 11.68 -14.81 1.18
CA GLU A 231 11.38 -15.33 2.51
C GLU A 231 9.90 -15.16 2.87
N LEU A 232 9.35 -13.96 2.69
CA LEU A 232 7.95 -13.65 3.02
C LEU A 232 6.99 -14.31 2.03
N ASN A 233 7.38 -14.47 0.77
CA ASN A 233 6.60 -15.23 -0.20
C ASN A 233 6.41 -16.70 0.21
N ASP A 234 7.49 -17.35 0.67
CA ASP A 234 7.44 -18.75 1.07
C ASP A 234 6.78 -18.95 2.44
N LYS A 235 7.04 -18.04 3.40
CA LYS A 235 6.58 -18.16 4.79
C LYS A 235 5.20 -17.57 5.06
N LEU A 236 4.76 -16.58 4.29
CA LEU A 236 3.49 -15.86 4.53
C LEU A 236 2.55 -15.90 3.33
N LEU A 237 3.01 -15.54 2.13
CA LEU A 237 2.14 -15.42 0.95
C LEU A 237 2.04 -16.74 0.17
N SER A 238 1.49 -17.78 0.80
CA SER A 238 1.22 -19.07 0.15
C SER A 238 -0.12 -19.64 0.62
N LEU A 239 -0.78 -20.44 -0.22
CA LEU A 239 -2.04 -21.10 0.15
C LEU A 239 -1.85 -22.19 1.20
N ASP A 240 -0.65 -22.75 1.33
CA ASP A 240 -0.33 -23.70 2.40
C ASP A 240 -0.38 -23.04 3.78
N VAL A 241 -0.11 -21.72 3.85
CA VAL A 241 -0.13 -20.93 5.08
C VAL A 241 -1.47 -20.21 5.26
N LEU A 242 -1.94 -19.51 4.22
CA LEU A 242 -3.13 -18.64 4.30
C LEU A 242 -4.44 -19.36 3.98
N GLY A 243 -4.40 -20.53 3.32
CA GLY A 243 -5.60 -21.19 2.81
C GLY A 243 -6.63 -21.46 3.89
N GLN A 244 -6.21 -22.08 5.00
CA GLN A 244 -7.10 -22.36 6.13
C GLN A 244 -7.58 -21.08 6.82
N TYR A 245 -6.70 -20.10 7.02
CA TYR A 245 -7.08 -18.82 7.62
C TYR A 245 -8.15 -18.10 6.80
N ILE A 246 -8.02 -18.14 5.47
CA ILE A 246 -9.03 -17.60 4.53
C ILE A 246 -10.34 -18.37 4.69
N ASP A 247 -10.30 -19.71 4.68
CA ASP A 247 -11.51 -20.53 4.80
C ASP A 247 -12.23 -20.34 6.14
N ASP A 248 -11.49 -20.24 7.23
CA ASP A 248 -12.02 -19.96 8.57
C ASP A 248 -12.64 -18.56 8.63
N THR A 249 -11.98 -17.56 8.04
CA THR A 249 -12.50 -16.19 7.96
C THR A 249 -13.79 -16.15 7.15
N VAL A 250 -13.84 -16.85 6.00
CA VAL A 250 -15.03 -16.95 5.16
C VAL A 250 -16.16 -17.64 5.92
N ALA A 251 -15.89 -18.77 6.57
CA ALA A 251 -16.88 -19.49 7.37
C ALA A 251 -17.42 -18.61 8.52
N MET A 252 -16.56 -17.78 9.12
CA MET A 252 -16.95 -16.84 10.17
C MET A 252 -17.93 -15.77 9.66
N ILE A 253 -17.71 -15.21 8.46
CA ILE A 253 -18.49 -14.06 7.95
C ILE A 253 -19.59 -14.44 6.94
N GLN A 254 -19.65 -15.68 6.45
CA GLN A 254 -20.53 -16.07 5.35
C GLN A 254 -22.01 -15.71 5.58
N GLN A 255 -22.52 -15.97 6.79
CA GLN A 255 -23.90 -15.63 7.15
C GLN A 255 -24.12 -14.12 7.22
N ASP A 256 -23.12 -13.39 7.72
CA ASP A 256 -23.18 -11.93 7.87
C ASP A 256 -23.12 -11.24 6.49
N VAL A 257 -22.35 -11.76 5.54
CA VAL A 257 -22.35 -11.32 4.13
C VAL A 257 -23.70 -11.56 3.47
N ALA A 258 -24.29 -12.76 3.63
CA ALA A 258 -25.62 -13.04 3.09
C ALA A 258 -26.70 -12.11 3.66
N TRP A 259 -26.59 -11.76 4.94
CA TRP A 259 -27.46 -10.78 5.59
C TRP A 259 -27.20 -9.34 5.12
N ASP A 260 -25.95 -8.92 4.94
CA ASP A 260 -25.58 -7.58 4.45
C ASP A 260 -26.25 -7.26 3.10
N LEU A 261 -26.35 -8.25 2.20
CA LEU A 261 -27.04 -8.10 0.91
C LEU A 261 -28.54 -7.77 1.05
N SER A 262 -29.16 -8.04 2.20
CA SER A 262 -30.55 -7.66 2.51
C SER A 262 -30.69 -6.26 3.13
N CYS A 263 -29.58 -5.62 3.49
CA CYS A 263 -29.58 -4.32 4.15
C CYS A 263 -29.68 -3.15 3.17
N PRO A 264 -30.22 -2.00 3.61
CA PRO A 264 -30.17 -0.78 2.84
C PRO A 264 -28.72 -0.34 2.58
N ARG A 265 -28.42 0.08 1.35
CA ARG A 265 -27.13 0.73 1.04
C ARG A 265 -27.21 2.20 1.46
N VAL A 266 -26.52 2.53 2.55
CA VAL A 266 -26.53 3.88 3.15
C VAL A 266 -25.37 4.77 2.69
N SER A 267 -24.38 4.20 1.99
CA SER A 267 -23.35 4.98 1.30
C SER A 267 -23.87 5.37 -0.09
N HIS A 268 -23.97 6.67 -0.34
CA HIS A 268 -24.30 7.26 -1.64
C HIS A 268 -23.11 7.95 -2.30
N VAL A 269 -21.88 7.62 -1.87
CA VAL A 269 -20.68 8.19 -2.46
C VAL A 269 -20.29 7.32 -3.66
N PRO A 270 -20.38 7.82 -4.91
CA PRO A 270 -19.68 7.17 -6.00
C PRO A 270 -18.18 7.30 -5.67
N LEU A 271 -17.50 6.18 -5.44
CA LEU A 271 -16.06 6.15 -5.12
C LEU A 271 -15.20 6.78 -6.22
N LEU A 272 -15.71 6.77 -7.45
CA LEU A 272 -15.19 7.54 -8.57
C LEU A 272 -16.33 8.35 -9.15
N ARG A 273 -16.44 9.63 -8.81
CA ARG A 273 -17.28 10.53 -9.61
C ARG A 273 -16.54 10.77 -10.91
N SER A 274 -17.25 10.95 -12.02
CA SER A 274 -16.71 11.52 -13.27
C SER A 274 -16.11 12.94 -13.11
N HIS A 275 -16.02 13.43 -11.87
CA HIS A 275 -15.43 14.69 -11.42
C HIS A 275 -14.25 14.46 -10.47
N ASP A 276 -13.79 13.22 -10.25
CA ASP A 276 -12.49 12.99 -9.60
C ASP A 276 -11.42 13.53 -10.52
N PHE A 277 -11.04 14.76 -10.18
CA PHE A 277 -10.15 15.60 -10.95
C PHE A 277 -8.85 14.86 -11.25
N ALA A 278 -8.43 13.91 -10.41
CA ALA A 278 -7.26 13.07 -10.64
C ALA A 278 -7.37 12.18 -11.89
N VAL A 279 -8.52 11.54 -12.16
CA VAL A 279 -8.71 10.73 -13.38
C VAL A 279 -8.77 11.62 -14.62
N VAL A 280 -9.42 12.78 -14.51
CA VAL A 280 -9.51 13.78 -15.59
C VAL A 280 -8.17 14.46 -15.84
N ALA A 281 -7.43 14.80 -14.79
CA ALA A 281 -6.10 15.41 -14.83
C ALA A 281 -5.10 14.43 -15.43
N HIS A 282 -5.15 13.14 -15.06
CA HIS A 282 -4.36 12.11 -15.73
C HIS A 282 -4.72 11.96 -17.21
N LEU A 283 -6.02 11.93 -17.56
CA LEU A 283 -6.49 11.91 -18.97
C LEU A 283 -6.01 13.12 -19.78
N LEU A 284 -5.80 14.27 -19.14
CA LEU A 284 -5.26 15.49 -19.73
C LEU A 284 -3.71 15.54 -19.70
N GLY A 285 -3.04 14.49 -19.22
CA GLY A 285 -1.58 14.42 -19.11
C GLY A 285 -0.99 15.29 -17.99
N LEU A 286 -1.80 15.71 -17.02
CA LEU A 286 -1.43 16.59 -15.91
C LEU A 286 -0.91 15.82 -14.69
N ILE A 287 -0.90 14.48 -14.72
CA ILE A 287 -0.35 13.64 -13.65
C ILE A 287 0.63 12.64 -14.27
N GLY A 288 1.94 12.92 -14.12
CA GLY A 288 3.01 12.07 -14.66
C GLY A 288 3.59 11.04 -13.69
N GLN A 289 3.05 10.94 -12.46
CA GLN A 289 3.68 10.23 -11.35
C GLN A 289 2.99 8.91 -10.92
N THR A 290 1.96 8.47 -11.64
CA THR A 290 1.20 7.24 -11.36
C THR A 290 0.78 6.55 -12.66
N ASP A 291 0.88 5.22 -12.69
CA ASP A 291 0.40 4.39 -13.81
C ASP A 291 -1.12 4.22 -13.73
N VAL A 292 -1.91 5.14 -14.28
CA VAL A 292 -3.36 4.95 -14.34
C VAL A 292 -3.75 4.19 -15.60
N ASP A 293 -4.38 3.04 -15.42
CA ASP A 293 -4.97 2.26 -16.50
C ASP A 293 -6.49 2.49 -16.58
N ILE A 294 -6.91 3.22 -17.61
CA ILE A 294 -8.31 3.63 -17.80
C ILE A 294 -9.25 2.42 -17.92
N LEU A 295 -8.78 1.29 -18.47
CA LEU A 295 -9.60 0.08 -18.55
C LEU A 295 -9.87 -0.49 -17.16
N THR A 296 -8.86 -0.52 -16.30
CA THR A 296 -8.96 -0.92 -14.89
C THR A 296 -9.90 0.00 -14.11
N VAL A 297 -9.78 1.33 -14.28
CA VAL A 297 -10.68 2.32 -13.66
C VAL A 297 -12.15 2.08 -14.06
N ASN A 298 -12.40 1.87 -15.35
CA ASN A 298 -13.75 1.61 -15.87
C ASN A 298 -14.31 0.28 -15.37
N ASP A 299 -13.47 -0.76 -15.33
CA ASP A 299 -13.83 -2.09 -14.84
C ASP A 299 -14.16 -2.08 -13.34
N PHE A 300 -13.34 -1.40 -12.53
CA PHE A 300 -13.58 -1.18 -11.10
C PHE A 300 -14.91 -0.45 -10.85
N GLY A 301 -15.15 0.66 -11.57
CA GLY A 301 -16.41 1.38 -11.47
C GLY A 301 -17.61 0.52 -11.86
N ARG A 302 -17.46 -0.35 -12.88
CA ARG A 302 -18.50 -1.29 -13.31
C ARG A 302 -18.80 -2.32 -12.21
N ARG A 303 -17.78 -3.00 -11.66
CA ARG A 303 -17.97 -4.09 -10.70
C ARG A 303 -18.67 -3.64 -9.42
N GLN A 304 -18.40 -2.42 -8.96
CA GLN A 304 -19.04 -1.83 -7.79
C GLN A 304 -20.57 -1.65 -7.94
N ARG A 305 -21.07 -1.54 -9.18
CA ARG A 305 -22.50 -1.31 -9.45
C ARG A 305 -23.28 -2.57 -9.76
N GLN A 306 -22.61 -3.64 -10.19
CA GLN A 306 -23.28 -4.83 -10.72
C GLN A 306 -23.64 -5.86 -9.64
N ASN A 307 -22.90 -5.90 -8.52
CA ASN A 307 -23.13 -6.84 -7.41
C ASN A 307 -23.32 -8.29 -7.89
N ASP A 308 -22.51 -8.71 -8.86
CA ASP A 308 -22.62 -9.98 -9.59
C ASP A 308 -21.50 -10.98 -9.24
N VAL A 309 -20.59 -10.62 -8.33
CA VAL A 309 -19.57 -11.53 -7.79
C VAL A 309 -20.02 -12.05 -6.43
N GLY A 310 -20.34 -13.34 -6.33
CA GLY A 310 -20.68 -13.98 -5.06
C GLY A 310 -19.46 -14.14 -4.15
N LEU A 311 -19.68 -14.27 -2.82
CA LEU A 311 -18.60 -14.40 -1.83
C LEU A 311 -17.58 -15.49 -2.18
N MET A 312 -18.05 -16.70 -2.52
CA MET A 312 -17.14 -17.80 -2.85
C MET A 312 -16.39 -17.58 -4.16
N GLN A 313 -16.97 -16.82 -5.10
CA GLN A 313 -16.30 -16.44 -6.33
C GLN A 313 -15.23 -15.37 -6.08
N ALA A 314 -15.52 -14.37 -5.23
CA ALA A 314 -14.54 -13.37 -4.80
C ALA A 314 -13.36 -13.99 -3.99
N VAL A 315 -13.60 -15.11 -3.29
CA VAL A 315 -12.54 -15.81 -2.55
C VAL A 315 -11.71 -16.71 -3.46
N ASN A 316 -12.34 -17.53 -4.30
CA ASN A 316 -11.63 -18.56 -5.06
C ASN A 316 -11.21 -18.12 -6.46
N GLY A 317 -11.92 -17.17 -7.06
CA GLY A 317 -11.80 -16.83 -8.47
C GLY A 317 -12.38 -17.90 -9.41
N PRO A 318 -12.37 -17.64 -10.72
CA PRO A 318 -12.15 -16.33 -11.33
C PRO A 318 -13.39 -15.44 -11.17
N THR A 319 -13.19 -14.12 -11.09
CA THR A 319 -14.32 -13.17 -10.95
C THR A 319 -14.85 -12.64 -12.28
N GLY A 320 -14.03 -12.69 -13.34
CA GLY A 320 -14.36 -12.16 -14.67
C GLY A 320 -14.09 -10.66 -14.86
N TYR A 321 -13.52 -10.00 -13.85
CA TYR A 321 -13.13 -8.60 -13.87
C TYR A 321 -11.61 -8.45 -14.03
N SER A 322 -11.16 -7.49 -14.83
CA SER A 322 -9.72 -7.20 -14.98
C SER A 322 -9.13 -6.44 -13.79
N SER A 323 -9.99 -5.90 -12.92
CA SER A 323 -9.64 -5.18 -11.69
C SER A 323 -9.83 -6.00 -10.42
N LEU A 324 -10.20 -7.27 -10.54
CA LEU A 324 -10.49 -8.14 -9.41
C LEU A 324 -10.16 -9.62 -9.70
N ASP A 325 -9.15 -10.14 -9.03
CA ASP A 325 -8.92 -11.58 -8.89
C ASP A 325 -9.66 -12.14 -7.67
N GLY A 326 -9.86 -13.46 -7.66
CA GLY A 326 -10.18 -14.14 -6.40
C GLY A 326 -9.00 -14.04 -5.42
N VAL A 327 -9.25 -13.90 -4.11
CA VAL A 327 -8.16 -13.81 -3.11
C VAL A 327 -7.17 -14.97 -3.21
N LYS A 328 -7.67 -16.21 -3.32
CA LYS A 328 -6.83 -17.41 -3.46
C LYS A 328 -6.19 -17.51 -4.84
N GLU A 329 -6.86 -17.01 -5.88
CA GLU A 329 -6.34 -16.93 -7.24
C GLU A 329 -5.12 -16.00 -7.28
N PHE A 330 -5.26 -14.77 -6.77
CA PHE A 330 -4.16 -13.81 -6.66
C PHE A 330 -2.98 -14.38 -5.88
N ILE A 331 -3.21 -14.95 -4.68
CA ILE A 331 -2.14 -15.52 -3.85
C ILE A 331 -1.39 -16.60 -4.64
N LYS A 332 -2.11 -17.49 -5.34
CA LYS A 332 -1.49 -18.54 -6.15
C LYS A 332 -0.66 -17.97 -7.30
N VAL A 333 -1.21 -16.99 -8.04
CA VAL A 333 -0.54 -16.35 -9.18
C VAL A 333 0.70 -15.61 -8.70
N LYS A 334 0.56 -14.72 -7.71
CA LYS A 334 1.66 -13.94 -7.14
C LYS A 334 2.76 -14.83 -6.57
N HIS A 335 2.40 -15.85 -5.79
CA HIS A 335 3.35 -16.80 -5.22
C HIS A 335 4.19 -17.50 -6.30
N GLN A 336 3.54 -17.94 -7.38
CA GLN A 336 4.21 -18.60 -8.48
C GLN A 336 5.07 -17.64 -9.30
N ASN A 337 4.61 -16.41 -9.53
CA ASN A 337 5.37 -15.39 -10.26
C ASN A 337 6.65 -15.02 -9.53
N VAL A 338 6.59 -14.83 -8.20
CA VAL A 338 7.79 -14.60 -7.36
C VAL A 338 8.75 -15.78 -7.46
N LYS A 339 8.26 -17.02 -7.31
CA LYS A 339 9.10 -18.22 -7.47
C LYS A 339 9.73 -18.33 -8.85
N ASN A 340 8.99 -18.02 -9.91
CA ASN A 340 9.50 -18.07 -11.27
C ASN A 340 10.59 -17.02 -11.49
N HIS A 341 10.42 -15.80 -10.98
CA HIS A 341 11.41 -14.74 -11.09
C HIS A 341 12.73 -15.14 -10.41
N TYR A 342 12.67 -15.56 -9.14
CA TYR A 342 13.87 -15.83 -8.35
C TYR A 342 14.50 -17.21 -8.58
N ASN A 343 13.72 -18.25 -8.91
CA ASN A 343 14.24 -19.60 -9.18
C ASN A 343 14.49 -19.87 -10.67
N GLY A 344 13.86 -19.12 -11.57
CA GLY A 344 14.04 -19.23 -13.03
C GLY A 344 15.35 -18.62 -13.55
N GLY A 345 16.13 -17.96 -12.69
CA GLY A 345 17.37 -17.23 -12.99
C GLY A 345 18.59 -18.07 -13.42
N GLY A 346 18.40 -19.27 -13.94
CA GLY A 346 19.43 -20.02 -14.68
C GLY A 346 19.63 -19.54 -16.12
N LYS A 347 18.80 -18.62 -16.63
CA LYS A 347 19.02 -17.94 -17.92
C LYS A 347 18.58 -16.48 -17.83
N SER A 348 19.55 -15.59 -17.66
CA SER A 348 19.30 -14.16 -17.85
C SER A 348 18.82 -13.93 -19.29
N ASN A 349 17.83 -13.09 -19.47
CA ASN A 349 17.32 -12.66 -20.78
C ASN A 349 18.29 -11.73 -21.53
N ASN A 350 19.56 -11.63 -21.09
CA ASN A 350 20.59 -10.80 -21.70
C ASN A 350 21.28 -11.46 -22.92
N ASP A 351 20.95 -12.72 -23.24
CA ASP A 351 21.49 -13.43 -24.41
C ASP A 351 20.59 -13.43 -25.65
N ARG A 352 19.41 -12.78 -25.60
CA ARG A 352 18.50 -12.69 -26.77
C ARG A 352 18.71 -11.47 -27.67
N HIS A 353 19.68 -10.60 -27.38
CA HIS A 353 20.02 -9.44 -28.22
C HIS A 353 21.38 -9.51 -28.92
N LYS A 354 22.02 -10.69 -29.00
CA LYS A 354 23.26 -10.88 -29.79
C LYS A 354 23.14 -11.82 -31.00
N SER A 355 21.94 -12.10 -31.49
CA SER A 355 21.74 -13.00 -32.65
C SER A 355 20.78 -12.45 -33.72
N SER A 356 20.85 -11.16 -34.07
CA SER A 356 20.08 -10.66 -35.23
C SER A 356 20.70 -9.47 -35.98
N LEU A 357 22.03 -9.35 -36.01
CA LEU A 357 22.70 -8.22 -36.68
C LEU A 357 23.89 -8.61 -37.56
N LEU A 358 23.81 -9.77 -38.23
CA LEU A 358 24.85 -10.19 -39.19
C LEU A 358 24.39 -10.69 -40.55
N ASP A 359 23.10 -10.67 -40.86
CA ASP A 359 22.63 -10.96 -42.23
C ASP A 359 21.68 -9.86 -42.67
N ILE A 360 22.17 -8.94 -43.51
CA ILE A 360 21.52 -8.32 -44.69
C ILE A 360 22.48 -7.22 -45.17
N LEU A 361 23.34 -7.57 -46.12
CA LEU A 361 23.77 -6.70 -47.21
C LEU A 361 23.99 -7.58 -48.44
N PRO A 362 23.13 -7.52 -49.47
CA PRO A 362 23.40 -8.18 -50.73
C PRO A 362 24.24 -7.27 -51.65
N ILE A 363 24.95 -7.92 -52.56
CA ILE A 363 25.51 -7.35 -53.79
C ILE A 363 24.41 -6.67 -54.61
#